data_AF-A0A6B3EVN3-F1
#
_entry.id   AF-A0A6B3EVN3-F1
#
_cell.length_a   1.000
_cell.length_b   1.000
_cell.length_c   1.000
_cell.angle_alpha   90.00
_cell.angle_beta   90.00
_cell.angle_gamma   90.00
#
_symmetry.space_group_name_H-M   'P 1'
#
loop_
_entity.id
_entity.type
_entity.pdbx_description
1 polymer ?
#
loop_
_entity_poly.entity_id
_entity_poly.type
_entity_poly.pdbx_seq_one_letter_code
_entity_poly.pdbx_strand_id
1 'polypeptide(L)'
;REGGDRPRASEALSRAARQKIHLGDPGEALDLMKLAGSGAGEGALPRTRAMFRTIEAWAHASMGHGQAMRRTLGEAEELFVSDKGVGEHLSWMQMFDEADLYGMQALAYRTLAEHDPSAAPVAQAHAKRALALRNAERQRSQIFDHLSMASACFLGNDPEQADFYAR
;
A
#
# COMPACT_ATOMS: atom_id res chain seq x y z
N ARG A 1 8.13 -17.94 -24.17
CA ARG A 1 6.98 -17.28 -24.81
C ARG A 1 6.42 -16.32 -23.78
N GLU A 2 6.72 -15.03 -23.91
CA GLU A 2 6.05 -13.99 -23.13
C GLU A 2 4.58 -14.02 -23.54
N GLY A 3 3.67 -14.36 -22.63
CA GLY A 3 2.25 -14.15 -22.87
C GLY A 3 2.08 -12.64 -23.02
N GLY A 4 1.80 -12.17 -24.23
CA GLY A 4 1.88 -10.75 -24.64
C GLY A 4 0.94 -9.76 -23.92
N ASP A 5 0.40 -10.13 -22.77
CA ASP A 5 -0.43 -9.31 -21.91
C ASP A 5 0.41 -8.71 -20.77
N ARG A 6 1.15 -7.66 -21.12
CA ARG A 6 2.03 -6.91 -20.21
C ARG A 6 1.29 -6.39 -18.95
N PRO A 7 0.08 -5.80 -19.04
CA PRO A 7 -0.68 -5.40 -17.85
C PRO A 7 -0.98 -6.55 -16.88
N ARG A 8 -1.35 -7.73 -17.39
CA ARG A 8 -1.57 -8.91 -16.53
C ARG A 8 -0.29 -9.43 -15.88
N ALA A 9 0.84 -9.37 -16.59
CA ALA A 9 2.13 -9.73 -16.02
C ALA A 9 2.49 -8.81 -14.84
N SER A 10 2.32 -7.49 -14.99
CA SER A 10 2.56 -6.54 -13.90
C SER A 10 1.60 -6.70 -12.72
N GLU A 11 0.33 -7.04 -12.97
CA GLU A 11 -0.63 -7.41 -11.92
C GLU A 11 -0.12 -8.61 -11.10
N ALA A 12 0.25 -9.69 -11.79
CA ALA A 12 0.74 -10.92 -11.15
C ALA A 12 2.01 -10.67 -10.33
N LEU A 13 2.96 -9.91 -10.87
CA LEU A 13 4.18 -9.51 -10.16
C LEU A 13 3.86 -8.67 -8.91
N SER A 14 2.91 -7.73 -8.99
CA SER A 14 2.50 -6.92 -7.85
C SER A 14 1.83 -7.75 -6.74
N ARG A 15 1.13 -8.83 -7.10
CA ARG A 15 0.56 -9.77 -6.12
C ARG A 15 1.64 -10.63 -5.49
N ALA A 16 2.58 -11.12 -6.29
CA ALA A 16 3.73 -11.88 -5.81
C ALA A 16 4.60 -11.05 -4.84
N ALA A 17 4.84 -9.77 -5.15
CA ALA A 17 5.58 -8.85 -4.29
C ALA A 17 4.93 -8.71 -2.90
N ARG A 18 3.61 -8.51 -2.84
CA ARG A 18 2.88 -8.47 -1.55
C ARG A 18 3.03 -9.76 -0.76
N GLN A 19 2.98 -10.91 -1.44
CA GLN A 19 3.19 -12.20 -0.78
C GLN A 19 4.62 -12.34 -0.24
N LYS A 20 5.63 -11.86 -0.99
CA LYS A 20 7.02 -11.85 -0.52
C LYS A 20 7.23 -11.00 0.71
N ILE A 21 6.59 -9.84 0.80
CA ILE A 21 6.60 -9.01 2.02
C ILE A 21 6.00 -9.79 3.20
N HIS A 22 4.85 -10.43 3.03
CA HIS A 22 4.24 -11.26 4.07
C HIS A 22 5.10 -12.47 4.50
N LEU A 23 5.92 -13.00 3.60
CA LEU A 23 6.84 -14.12 3.87
C LEU A 23 8.18 -13.68 4.48
N GLY A 24 8.35 -12.38 4.76
CA GLY A 24 9.59 -11.85 5.34
C GLY A 24 10.71 -11.65 4.33
N ASP A 25 10.40 -11.59 3.03
CA ASP A 25 11.35 -11.32 1.95
C ASP A 25 11.02 -10.00 1.20
N PRO A 26 11.12 -8.84 1.87
CA PRO A 26 10.85 -7.55 1.25
C PRO A 26 11.89 -7.16 0.19
N GLY A 27 13.08 -7.77 0.18
CA GLY A 27 14.10 -7.56 -0.84
C GLY A 27 13.65 -8.10 -2.19
N GLU A 28 13.22 -9.36 -2.25
CA GLU A 28 12.69 -9.95 -3.48
C GLU A 28 11.39 -9.25 -3.92
N ALA A 29 10.60 -8.74 -2.97
CA ALA A 29 9.44 -7.91 -3.29
C ALA A 29 9.81 -6.64 -4.09
N LEU A 30 10.90 -5.95 -3.75
CA LEU A 30 11.37 -4.79 -4.49
C LEU A 30 11.84 -5.16 -5.91
N ASP A 31 12.51 -6.31 -6.07
CA ASP A 31 12.92 -6.79 -7.39
C ASP A 31 11.71 -7.10 -8.27
N LEU A 32 10.68 -7.76 -7.70
CA LEU A 32 9.41 -8.00 -8.40
C LEU A 32 8.69 -6.71 -8.78
N MET A 33 8.72 -5.69 -7.92
CA MET A 33 8.12 -4.39 -8.23
C MET A 33 8.86 -3.65 -9.33
N LYS A 34 10.18 -3.72 -9.36
CA LYS A 34 11.00 -3.18 -10.45
C LYS A 34 10.65 -3.84 -11.79
N LEU A 35 10.45 -5.16 -11.79
CA LEU A 35 9.99 -5.92 -12.96
C LEU A 35 8.54 -5.56 -13.35
N ALA A 36 7.64 -5.38 -12.37
CA ALA A 36 6.26 -4.99 -12.62
C ALA A 36 6.18 -3.60 -13.28
N GLY A 37 6.99 -2.65 -12.81
CA GLY A 37 7.10 -1.30 -13.35
C GLY A 37 7.68 -1.27 -14.76
N SER A 38 8.76 -2.01 -15.03
CA SER A 38 9.34 -2.07 -16.38
C SER A 38 8.43 -2.80 -17.38
N GLY A 39 7.78 -3.88 -16.93
CA GLY A 39 6.83 -4.65 -17.74
C GLY A 39 5.56 -3.88 -18.10
N ALA A 40 5.11 -2.95 -17.26
CA ALA A 40 3.94 -2.12 -17.53
C ALA A 40 4.19 -1.08 -18.64
N GLY A 41 5.46 -0.72 -18.89
CA GLY A 41 5.89 0.22 -19.93
C GLY A 41 5.45 1.67 -19.68
N GLU A 42 5.75 2.55 -20.62
CA GLU A 42 5.37 3.99 -20.58
C GLU A 42 3.86 4.23 -20.63
N GLY A 43 3.08 3.22 -21.05
CA GLY A 43 1.62 3.30 -21.17
C GLY A 43 0.85 3.01 -19.87
N ALA A 44 1.53 2.69 -18.76
CA ALA A 44 0.86 2.44 -17.49
C ALA A 44 0.24 3.73 -16.92
N LEU A 45 -1.07 3.70 -16.66
CA LEU A 45 -1.79 4.84 -16.08
C LEU A 45 -1.13 5.30 -14.76
N PRO A 46 -1.10 6.61 -14.46
CA PRO A 46 -0.50 7.12 -13.23
C PRO A 46 -1.02 6.44 -11.97
N ARG A 47 -2.32 6.13 -11.91
CA ARG A 47 -2.94 5.39 -10.78
C ARG A 47 -2.37 3.99 -10.59
N THR A 48 -2.04 3.26 -11.65
CA THR A 48 -1.38 1.94 -11.56
C THR A 48 0.03 2.08 -10.99
N ARG A 49 0.77 3.09 -11.45
CA ARG A 49 2.12 3.39 -10.95
C ARG A 49 2.09 3.82 -9.48
N ALA A 50 1.10 4.62 -9.08
CA ALA A 50 0.89 5.00 -7.68
C ALA A 50 0.69 3.76 -6.79
N MET A 51 -0.15 2.82 -7.22
CA MET A 51 -0.35 1.56 -6.49
C MET A 51 0.93 0.71 -6.42
N PHE A 52 1.76 0.69 -7.45
CA PHE A 52 3.07 0.02 -7.38
C PHE A 52 3.99 0.67 -6.35
N ARG A 53 4.04 2.00 -6.31
CA ARG A 53 4.83 2.73 -5.32
C ARG A 53 4.39 2.45 -3.88
N THR A 54 3.10 2.25 -3.62
CA THR A 54 2.66 1.90 -2.25
C THR A 54 3.15 0.52 -1.80
N ILE A 55 3.29 -0.44 -2.71
CA ILE A 55 3.86 -1.77 -2.40
C ILE A 55 5.37 -1.65 -2.14
N GLU A 56 6.08 -0.89 -2.96
CA GLU A 56 7.52 -0.62 -2.77
C GLU A 56 7.78 0.08 -1.43
N ALA A 57 6.95 1.06 -1.07
CA ALA A 57 7.02 1.74 0.21
C ALA A 57 6.81 0.78 1.39
N TRP A 58 5.86 -0.16 1.27
CA TRP A 58 5.63 -1.18 2.29
C TRP A 58 6.82 -2.16 2.41
N ALA A 59 7.45 -2.53 1.29
CA ALA A 59 8.69 -3.31 1.32
C ALA A 59 9.83 -2.53 2.02
N HIS A 60 9.99 -1.24 1.73
CA HIS A 60 10.93 -0.37 2.45
C HIS A 60 10.62 -0.29 3.95
N ALA A 61 9.35 -0.15 4.33
CA ALA A 61 8.93 -0.13 5.73
C ALA A 61 9.31 -1.43 6.46
N SER A 62 9.09 -2.57 5.81
CA SER A 62 9.38 -3.90 6.36
C SER A 62 10.88 -4.12 6.65
N MET A 63 11.75 -3.39 5.96
CA MET A 63 13.20 -3.38 6.19
C MET A 63 13.67 -2.26 7.16
N GLY A 64 12.75 -1.48 7.73
CA GLY A 64 13.10 -0.32 8.56
C GLY A 64 13.66 0.88 7.78
N HIS A 65 13.56 0.88 6.45
CA HIS A 65 14.09 1.94 5.58
C HIS A 65 13.17 3.18 5.56
N GLY A 66 13.01 3.86 6.69
CA GLY A 66 12.00 4.90 6.89
C GLY A 66 12.08 6.09 5.93
N GLN A 67 13.29 6.58 5.60
CA GLN A 67 13.44 7.68 4.63
C GLN A 67 13.05 7.25 3.21
N ALA A 68 13.43 6.04 2.79
CA ALA A 68 13.08 5.52 1.47
C ALA A 68 11.56 5.33 1.38
N MET A 69 10.95 4.70 2.39
CA MET A 69 9.50 4.53 2.48
C MET A 69 8.74 5.85 2.31
N ARG A 70 9.11 6.89 3.07
CA ARG A 70 8.44 8.20 3.00
C ARG A 70 8.57 8.86 1.63
N ARG A 71 9.76 8.79 1.02
CA ARG A 71 9.97 9.30 -0.35
C ARG A 71 9.08 8.56 -1.34
N THR A 72 9.06 7.23 -1.30
CA THR A 72 8.26 6.40 -2.20
C THR A 72 6.76 6.64 -2.03
N LEU A 73 6.28 6.88 -0.80
CA LEU A 73 4.88 7.29 -0.58
C LEU A 73 4.57 8.67 -1.19
N GLY A 74 5.47 9.64 -1.07
CA GLY A 74 5.30 10.95 -1.73
C GLY A 74 5.18 10.82 -3.25
N GLU A 75 6.02 9.99 -3.87
CA GLU A 75 5.89 9.67 -5.30
C GLU A 75 4.55 9.00 -5.64
N ALA A 76 4.02 8.14 -4.75
CA ALA A 76 2.73 7.51 -4.93
C ALA A 76 1.59 8.55 -4.91
N GLU A 77 1.62 9.50 -3.98
CA GLU A 77 0.65 10.60 -3.88
C GLU A 77 0.68 11.50 -5.12
N GLU A 78 1.87 11.91 -5.56
CA GLU A 78 2.06 12.72 -6.77
C GLU A 78 1.47 12.02 -8.01
N LEU A 79 1.77 10.73 -8.18
CA LEU A 79 1.23 9.92 -9.27
C LEU A 79 -0.29 9.78 -9.18
N PHE A 80 -0.83 9.58 -7.98
CA PHE A 80 -2.27 9.43 -7.76
C PHE A 80 -3.04 10.70 -8.13
N VAL A 81 -2.54 11.87 -7.72
CA VAL A 81 -3.15 13.18 -8.03
C VAL A 81 -2.97 13.54 -9.51
N SER A 82 -1.88 13.10 -10.14
CA SER A 82 -1.65 13.34 -11.57
C SER A 82 -2.60 12.59 -12.50
N ASP A 83 -3.31 11.58 -12.00
CA ASP A 83 -4.26 10.80 -12.78
C ASP A 83 -5.49 11.65 -13.14
N LYS A 84 -5.64 11.97 -14.43
CA LYS A 84 -6.76 12.76 -14.95
C LYS A 84 -8.03 11.92 -15.16
N GLY A 85 -8.02 10.63 -14.83
CA GLY A 85 -9.14 9.72 -15.09
C GLY A 85 -9.41 9.50 -16.57
N VAL A 86 -8.43 9.80 -17.43
CA VAL A 86 -8.50 9.62 -18.88
C VAL A 86 -7.84 8.29 -19.23
N GLY A 87 -8.64 7.31 -19.64
CA GLY A 87 -8.20 5.96 -19.97
C GLY A 87 -9.05 4.90 -19.27
N GLU A 88 -9.12 3.70 -19.84
CA GLU A 88 -9.84 2.59 -19.23
C GLU A 88 -9.01 2.00 -18.08
N HIS A 89 -9.54 2.08 -16.86
CA HIS A 89 -8.91 1.42 -15.72
C HIS A 89 -9.00 -0.10 -15.87
N LEU A 90 -7.87 -0.78 -15.64
CA LEU A 90 -7.84 -2.23 -15.57
C LEU A 90 -8.83 -2.72 -14.51
N SER A 91 -9.52 -3.83 -14.75
CA SER A 91 -10.57 -4.34 -13.84
C SER A 91 -10.07 -4.53 -12.40
N TRP A 92 -8.83 -4.96 -12.22
CA TRP A 92 -8.21 -5.14 -10.91
C TRP A 92 -7.77 -3.83 -10.24
N MET A 93 -7.70 -2.72 -11.00
CA MET A 93 -7.38 -1.37 -10.54
C MET A 93 -8.62 -0.54 -10.19
N GLN A 94 -9.83 -0.99 -10.53
CA GLN A 94 -11.09 -0.28 -10.19
C GLN A 94 -11.27 -0.08 -8.68
N MET A 95 -10.53 -0.85 -7.89
CA MET A 95 -10.56 -0.85 -6.43
C MET A 95 -9.46 0.01 -5.81
N PHE A 96 -8.62 0.72 -6.56
CA PHE A 96 -7.58 1.58 -5.97
C PHE A 96 -8.01 3.05 -6.01
N ASP A 97 -8.83 3.42 -5.02
CA ASP A 97 -9.35 4.78 -4.82
C ASP A 97 -8.60 5.53 -3.69
N GLU A 98 -9.08 6.72 -3.32
CA GLU A 98 -8.45 7.55 -2.26
C GLU A 98 -8.40 6.81 -0.91
N ALA A 99 -9.43 6.01 -0.59
CA ALA A 99 -9.45 5.22 0.63
C ALA A 99 -8.38 4.12 0.61
N ASP A 100 -8.14 3.51 -0.56
CA ASP A 100 -7.09 2.50 -0.73
C ASP A 100 -5.68 3.08 -0.68
N LEU A 101 -5.48 4.31 -1.19
CA LEU A 101 -4.21 5.02 -1.00
C LEU A 101 -3.94 5.23 0.50
N TYR A 102 -4.91 5.77 1.24
CA TYR A 102 -4.77 5.96 2.69
C TYR A 102 -4.58 4.66 3.45
N GLY A 103 -5.29 3.58 3.09
CA GLY A 103 -5.12 2.26 3.71
C GLY A 103 -3.71 1.71 3.50
N MET A 104 -3.16 1.86 2.29
CA MET A 104 -1.77 1.45 2.02
C MET A 104 -0.73 2.31 2.74
N GLN A 105 -0.97 3.62 2.90
CA GLN A 105 -0.10 4.49 3.69
C GLN A 105 -0.13 4.09 5.17
N ALA A 106 -1.31 3.82 5.72
CA ALA A 106 -1.46 3.30 7.07
C ALA A 106 -0.68 1.98 7.26
N LEU A 107 -0.80 1.05 6.31
CA LEU A 107 -0.05 -0.21 6.33
C LEU A 107 1.47 0.00 6.27
N ALA A 108 1.96 0.91 5.44
CA ALA A 108 3.39 1.20 5.36
C ALA A 108 3.91 1.82 6.66
N TYR A 109 3.24 2.84 7.20
CA TYR A 109 3.66 3.47 8.46
C TYR A 109 3.52 2.53 9.66
N ARG A 110 2.46 1.72 9.75
CA ARG A 110 2.29 0.76 10.85
C ARG A 110 3.39 -0.31 10.81
N THR A 111 3.80 -0.73 9.62
CA THR A 111 4.90 -1.69 9.45
C THR A 111 6.23 -1.05 9.82
N LEU A 112 6.46 0.22 9.46
CA LEU A 112 7.65 0.94 9.91
C LEU A 112 7.67 1.08 11.44
N ALA A 113 6.51 1.20 12.09
CA ALA A 113 6.42 1.33 13.54
C ALA A 113 6.94 0.11 14.32
N GLU A 114 7.13 -1.04 13.66
CA GLU A 114 7.84 -2.20 14.23
C GLU A 114 9.34 -1.92 14.41
N HIS A 115 9.91 -0.99 13.63
CA HIS A 115 11.32 -0.56 13.69
C HIS A 115 11.49 0.82 14.36
N ASP A 116 10.50 1.70 14.20
CA ASP A 116 10.50 3.08 14.69
C ASP A 116 9.11 3.45 15.23
N PRO A 117 8.84 3.27 16.53
CA PRO A 117 7.53 3.53 17.14
C PRO A 117 6.98 4.96 16.90
N SER A 118 7.84 5.94 16.57
CA SER A 118 7.39 7.29 16.24
C SER A 118 6.54 7.37 14.97
N ALA A 119 6.54 6.33 14.13
CA ALA A 119 5.69 6.20 12.96
C ALA A 119 4.22 5.85 13.29
N ALA A 120 3.93 5.35 14.49
CA ALA A 120 2.60 4.87 14.88
C ALA A 120 1.51 5.95 14.80
N PRO A 121 1.68 7.20 15.28
CA PRO A 121 0.66 8.24 15.16
C PRO A 121 0.31 8.57 13.71
N VAL A 122 1.30 8.54 12.81
CA VAL A 122 1.08 8.79 11.37
C VAL A 122 0.27 7.66 10.75
N ALA A 123 0.59 6.40 11.11
CA ALA A 123 -0.21 5.24 10.68
C ALA A 123 -1.68 5.36 11.11
N GLN A 124 -1.93 5.73 12.37
CA GLN A 124 -3.28 5.94 12.89
C GLN A 124 -4.02 7.04 12.13
N ALA A 125 -3.35 8.17 11.82
CA ALA A 125 -3.97 9.26 11.06
C ALA A 125 -4.44 8.80 9.67
N HIS A 126 -3.59 8.07 8.92
CA HIS A 126 -3.97 7.52 7.62
C HIS A 126 -5.08 6.47 7.74
N ALA A 127 -5.03 5.59 8.75
CA ALA A 127 -6.08 4.58 8.95
C ALA A 127 -7.44 5.22 9.27
N LYS A 128 -7.48 6.29 10.10
CA LYS A 128 -8.71 7.05 10.37
C LYS A 128 -9.29 7.64 9.08
N ARG A 129 -8.42 8.16 8.22
CA ARG A 129 -8.84 8.74 6.94
C ARG A 129 -9.38 7.68 5.98
N ALA A 130 -8.71 6.52 5.88
CA ALA A 130 -9.20 5.39 5.09
C ALA A 130 -10.59 4.96 5.57
N LEU A 131 -10.76 4.68 6.87
CA LEU A 131 -12.05 4.29 7.47
C LEU A 131 -13.17 5.30 7.22
N ALA A 132 -12.87 6.60 7.31
CA ALA A 132 -13.85 7.66 7.05
C ALA A 132 -14.32 7.72 5.59
N LEU A 133 -13.52 7.22 4.65
CA LEU A 133 -13.82 7.20 3.21
C LEU A 133 -14.46 5.88 2.75
N ARG A 134 -14.33 4.79 3.51
CA ARG A 134 -14.89 3.48 3.14
C ARG A 134 -16.41 3.50 3.20
N ASN A 135 -17.05 2.99 2.13
CA ASN A 135 -18.48 2.70 2.13
C ASN A 135 -18.78 1.26 2.61
N ALA A 136 -20.06 0.95 2.83
CA ALA A 136 -20.51 -0.35 3.34
C ALA A 136 -20.20 -1.55 2.42
N GLU A 137 -19.90 -1.33 1.13
CA GLU A 137 -19.56 -2.39 0.17
C GLU A 137 -18.07 -2.81 0.27
N ARG A 138 -17.26 -2.07 1.03
CA ARG A 138 -15.82 -2.29 1.19
C ARG A 138 -15.45 -3.01 2.50
N GLN A 139 -16.32 -3.91 2.99
CA GLN A 139 -16.15 -4.58 4.29
C GLN A 139 -14.77 -5.24 4.47
N ARG A 140 -14.26 -5.93 3.45
CA ARG A 140 -12.94 -6.57 3.52
C ARG A 140 -11.83 -5.53 3.72
N SER A 141 -11.86 -4.42 2.99
CA SER A 141 -10.86 -3.36 3.15
C SER A 141 -10.98 -2.68 4.51
N GLN A 142 -12.21 -2.45 4.99
CA GLN A 142 -12.45 -1.93 6.34
C GLN A 142 -11.80 -2.80 7.42
N ILE A 143 -11.91 -4.14 7.33
CA ILE A 143 -11.25 -5.06 8.27
C ILE A 143 -9.73 -4.85 8.27
N PHE A 144 -9.10 -4.69 7.11
CA PHE A 144 -7.65 -4.41 7.03
C PHE A 144 -7.28 -3.04 7.60
N ASP A 145 -8.13 -2.03 7.41
CA ASP A 145 -7.95 -0.69 7.97
C ASP A 145 -8.05 -0.74 9.52
N HIS A 146 -9.02 -1.48 10.06
CA HIS A 146 -9.17 -1.75 11.50
C HIS A 146 -7.95 -2.50 12.08
N LEU A 147 -7.46 -3.55 11.41
CA LEU A 147 -6.28 -4.29 11.84
C LEU A 147 -5.02 -3.40 11.85
N SER A 148 -4.88 -2.55 10.84
CA SER A 148 -3.76 -1.59 10.76
C SER A 148 -3.84 -0.57 11.89
N MET A 149 -5.03 -0.08 12.21
CA MET A 149 -5.28 0.80 13.35
C MET A 149 -4.90 0.14 14.68
N ALA A 150 -5.46 -1.04 14.96
CA ALA A 150 -5.20 -1.76 16.20
C ALA A 150 -3.70 -2.02 16.40
N SER A 151 -3.01 -2.45 15.33
CA SER A 151 -1.56 -2.66 15.32
C SER A 151 -0.80 -1.37 15.64
N ALA A 152 -1.20 -0.24 15.00
CA ALA A 152 -0.55 1.04 15.22
C ALA A 152 -0.79 1.59 16.64
N CYS A 153 -1.97 1.39 17.23
CA CYS A 153 -2.24 1.75 18.62
C CYS A 153 -1.36 0.92 19.57
N PHE A 154 -1.27 -0.39 19.35
CA PHE A 154 -0.41 -1.26 20.14
C PHE A 154 1.08 -0.84 20.07
N LEU A 155 1.60 -0.65 18.85
CA LEU A 155 3.00 -0.20 18.64
C LEU A 155 3.25 1.21 19.18
N GLY A 156 2.21 2.05 19.25
CA GLY A 156 2.24 3.38 19.87
C GLY A 156 2.05 3.38 21.39
N ASN A 157 2.01 2.21 22.04
CA ASN A 157 1.78 2.06 23.49
C ASN A 157 0.41 2.58 23.98
N ASP A 158 -0.63 2.44 23.15
CA ASP A 158 -2.04 2.71 23.48
C ASP A 158 -2.88 1.41 23.37
N PRO A 159 -2.75 0.49 24.34
CA PRO A 159 -3.39 -0.82 24.28
C PRO A 159 -4.92 -0.77 24.45
N GLU A 160 -5.46 0.25 25.13
CA GLU A 160 -6.91 0.42 25.29
C GLU A 160 -7.56 0.74 23.94
N GLN A 161 -6.98 1.66 23.18
CA GLN A 161 -7.46 1.95 21.84
C GLN A 161 -7.20 0.77 20.88
N ALA A 162 -6.13 0.01 21.08
CA ALA A 162 -5.88 -1.20 20.28
C ALA A 162 -6.99 -2.26 20.45
N ASP A 163 -7.45 -2.53 21.67
CA ASP A 163 -8.54 -3.49 21.94
C ASP A 163 -9.86 -3.05 21.29
N PHE A 164 -10.16 -1.75 21.31
CA PHE A 164 -11.36 -1.22 20.65
C PHE A 164 -11.39 -1.53 19.14
N TYR A 165 -10.27 -1.36 18.43
CA TYR A 165 -10.19 -1.59 16.99
C TYR A 165 -9.99 -3.06 16.60
N ALA A 166 -9.64 -3.93 17.55
CA ALA A 166 -9.40 -5.37 17.30
C ALA A 166 -10.67 -6.24 17.33
N ARG A 167 -11.81 -5.68 17.74
CA ARG A 167 -13.12 -6.34 17.83
C ARG A 167 -13.93 -6.17 16.55
#